data_AF-A0A5C7FBN2-F1
#
_entry.id   AF-A0A5C7FBN2-F1
#
_cell.length_a   1.000
_cell.length_b   1.000
_cell.length_c   1.000
_cell.angle_alpha   90.00
_cell.angle_beta   90.00
_cell.angle_gamma   90.00
#
_symmetry.space_group_name_H-M   'P 1'
#
loop_
_entity.id
_entity.type
_entity.pdbx_description
1 polymer ?
#
loop_
_entity_poly.entity_id
_entity_poly.type
_entity_poly.pdbx_seq_one_letter_code
_entity_poly.pdbx_strand_id
1 'polypeptide(L)'
;MAKRIDEQGLLTQLLHAGQVPDPTTGARAVPIYQTTSYVFEDADHAERLFSLQQPGNIYSRIMNPTVDAFEKRVAILEDGVGALGTASGMAAITMTIMNIAHSGDHIVAASHLYGGTYNLFSITLPKYGIDVSFVDITDPQAVADAIKPNTKAVFGETIGNPGLNVLDFHTISDVAHEADIPLIVDNTFGTPAVCRPLQHGADIVIHSATKWIGGHGTTIGGVVVDGGRFIWTKDKFPHFHEPDPSYNGLVYNDLGDMAFILKLRVQLLRDLGASLSPQNAFYLLQGLETLSLRMHRHQQNALALAKRLQEHPAVNWVKYPGLEAHPSHELAVQYLDGGYGGIVNFGIDGGVEAGRELIKHVHLWSHVANVGDAKSLIIHPASTTHLQLNEEQQTTSGVTPDLVRLSVGLEDLEDLYADLENALAHATGKQGVRADKDFYKEAEKAAVVHTEEGPRRKQLVTLSETAQYTKKWNRIGYRVMHAATPEALEALSEETIDYVFAPQGSEQLLEEAVRRLQPYGVIHRGDPEITARIPAETVSVTDK
;
A
#
# COMPACT_ATOMS: atom_id res chain seq x y z
N MET A 1 19.79 7.12 -31.95
CA MET A 1 18.73 6.09 -32.03
C MET A 1 17.67 6.42 -30.98
N ALA A 2 16.39 6.15 -31.26
CA ALA A 2 15.36 6.23 -30.23
C ALA A 2 15.60 5.11 -29.19
N LYS A 3 15.51 5.43 -27.89
CA LYS A 3 15.67 4.44 -26.81
C LYS A 3 14.59 3.36 -26.91
N ARG A 4 14.96 2.09 -26.73
CA ARG A 4 13.97 1.01 -26.54
C ARG A 4 13.18 1.24 -25.25
N ILE A 5 11.98 0.67 -25.13
CA ILE A 5 11.09 0.99 -23.99
C ILE A 5 11.70 0.57 -22.63
N ASP A 6 12.42 -0.54 -22.61
CA ASP A 6 13.21 -1.05 -21.48
C ASP A 6 14.39 -0.14 -21.08
N GLU A 7 14.83 0.76 -21.97
CA GLU A 7 15.92 1.72 -21.72
C GLU A 7 15.42 3.12 -21.32
N GLN A 8 14.09 3.32 -21.33
CA GLN A 8 13.47 4.59 -20.95
C GLN A 8 13.33 4.71 -19.43
N GLY A 9 13.03 5.92 -18.94
CA GLY A 9 12.83 6.12 -17.50
C GLY A 9 11.57 5.44 -16.98
N LEU A 10 11.56 5.10 -15.69
CA LEU A 10 10.46 4.42 -15.00
C LEU A 10 9.08 5.03 -15.29
N LEU A 11 8.96 6.37 -15.19
CA LEU A 11 7.68 7.06 -15.45
C LEU A 11 7.17 6.82 -16.88
N THR A 12 8.07 6.71 -17.85
CA THR A 12 7.71 6.42 -19.24
C THR A 12 7.36 4.94 -19.41
N GLN A 13 8.08 4.04 -18.76
CA GLN A 13 7.78 2.60 -18.76
C GLN A 13 6.38 2.32 -18.18
N LEU A 14 6.01 2.94 -17.06
CA LEU A 14 4.69 2.79 -16.43
C LEU A 14 3.52 3.10 -17.37
N LEU A 15 3.72 4.00 -18.35
CA LEU A 15 2.72 4.44 -19.32
C LEU A 15 2.75 3.66 -20.64
N HIS A 16 3.91 3.15 -21.05
CA HIS A 16 4.11 2.67 -22.43
C HIS A 16 4.59 1.23 -22.55
N ALA A 17 5.20 0.66 -21.50
CA ALA A 17 5.68 -0.72 -21.57
C ALA A 17 4.51 -1.71 -21.77
N GLY A 18 4.78 -2.76 -22.54
CA GLY A 18 3.82 -3.83 -22.82
C GLY A 18 2.67 -3.47 -23.77
N GLN A 19 2.59 -2.25 -24.30
CA GLN A 19 1.49 -1.84 -25.19
C GLN A 19 1.98 -1.04 -26.42
N VAL A 20 1.24 -1.20 -27.52
CA VAL A 20 1.26 -0.31 -28.69
C VAL A 20 -0.19 0.08 -29.01
N PRO A 21 -0.46 1.20 -29.71
CA PRO A 21 -1.81 1.49 -30.18
C PRO A 21 -2.38 0.31 -30.97
N ASP A 22 -3.67 0.03 -30.78
CA ASP A 22 -4.34 -1.08 -31.47
C ASP A 22 -4.18 -0.93 -33.00
N PRO A 23 -3.61 -1.90 -33.71
CA PRO A 23 -3.29 -1.75 -35.14
C PRO A 23 -4.53 -1.70 -36.03
N THR A 24 -5.70 -2.13 -35.53
CA THR A 24 -6.94 -2.17 -36.32
C THR A 24 -7.70 -0.84 -36.26
N THR A 25 -7.78 -0.23 -35.07
CA THR A 25 -8.61 0.95 -34.78
C THR A 25 -7.81 2.20 -34.45
N GLY A 26 -6.53 2.06 -34.12
CA GLY A 26 -5.68 3.13 -33.63
C GLY A 26 -5.94 3.51 -32.16
N ALA A 27 -6.73 2.73 -31.41
CA ALA A 27 -7.02 3.02 -30.01
C ALA A 27 -5.74 3.13 -29.19
N ARG A 28 -5.60 4.24 -28.44
CA ARG A 28 -4.40 4.52 -27.65
C ARG A 28 -4.38 3.78 -26.32
N ALA A 29 -5.53 3.71 -25.65
CA ALA A 29 -5.71 2.92 -24.45
C ALA A 29 -5.79 1.43 -24.83
N VAL A 30 -5.33 0.55 -23.93
CA VAL A 30 -5.45 -0.90 -24.12
C VAL A 30 -6.93 -1.29 -24.18
N PRO A 31 -7.39 -1.94 -25.26
CA PRO A 31 -8.75 -2.45 -25.33
C PRO A 31 -8.98 -3.55 -24.28
N ILE A 32 -10.22 -3.66 -23.80
CA ILE A 32 -10.64 -4.75 -22.92
C ILE A 32 -11.14 -5.91 -23.80
N TYR A 33 -10.32 -6.94 -23.95
CA TYR A 33 -10.69 -8.16 -24.67
C TYR A 33 -11.51 -9.08 -23.76
N GLN A 34 -12.75 -8.68 -23.49
CA GLN A 34 -13.71 -9.46 -22.68
C GLN A 34 -14.29 -10.63 -23.48
N THR A 35 -13.43 -11.57 -23.87
CA THR A 35 -13.75 -12.79 -24.60
C THR A 35 -13.18 -14.01 -23.88
N THR A 36 -13.68 -15.20 -24.20
CA THR A 36 -13.12 -16.47 -23.72
C THR A 36 -12.19 -17.13 -24.73
N SER A 37 -12.47 -16.98 -26.03
CA SER A 37 -11.87 -17.78 -27.10
C SER A 37 -11.54 -16.92 -28.31
N TYR A 38 -10.62 -17.40 -29.14
CA TYR A 38 -10.14 -16.72 -30.33
C TYR A 38 -10.34 -17.61 -31.56
N VAL A 39 -10.71 -16.99 -32.68
CA VAL A 39 -10.91 -17.71 -33.96
C VAL A 39 -9.55 -18.04 -34.56
N PHE A 40 -9.35 -19.30 -34.95
CA PHE A 40 -8.17 -19.72 -35.73
C PHE A 40 -8.36 -19.39 -37.21
N GLU A 41 -7.25 -19.14 -37.90
CA GLU A 41 -7.25 -18.89 -39.34
C GLU A 41 -7.61 -20.16 -40.11
N ASP A 42 -7.00 -21.28 -39.72
CA ASP A 42 -7.22 -22.63 -40.24
C ASP A 42 -6.76 -23.68 -39.21
N ALA A 43 -6.84 -24.97 -39.58
CA ALA A 43 -6.44 -26.09 -38.73
C ALA A 43 -4.92 -26.10 -38.44
N ASP A 44 -4.09 -25.73 -39.43
CA ASP A 44 -2.64 -25.72 -39.30
C ASP A 44 -2.18 -24.62 -38.33
N HIS A 45 -2.86 -23.46 -38.34
CA HIS A 45 -2.65 -22.41 -37.35
C HIS A 45 -2.97 -22.91 -35.94
N ALA A 46 -4.10 -23.59 -35.75
CA ALA A 46 -4.43 -24.17 -34.44
C ALA A 46 -3.34 -25.15 -33.96
N GLU A 47 -2.88 -26.06 -34.83
CA GLU A 47 -1.83 -27.03 -34.49
C GLU A 47 -0.52 -26.35 -34.04
N ARG A 48 -0.08 -25.30 -34.75
CA ARG A 48 1.12 -24.53 -34.37
C ARG A 48 0.98 -23.84 -33.02
N LEU A 49 -0.21 -23.34 -32.68
CA LEU A 49 -0.46 -22.72 -31.36
C LEU A 49 -0.46 -23.76 -30.23
N PHE A 50 -1.15 -24.89 -30.41
CA PHE A 50 -1.24 -25.94 -29.38
C PHE A 50 0.08 -26.72 -29.16
N SER A 51 1.00 -26.67 -30.13
CA SER A 51 2.33 -27.27 -30.03
C SER A 51 3.42 -26.29 -29.58
N LEU A 52 3.06 -25.04 -29.26
CA LEU A 52 3.99 -23.92 -28.95
C LEU A 52 4.97 -23.57 -30.07
N GLN A 53 4.75 -24.05 -31.30
CA GLN A 53 5.56 -23.67 -32.46
C GLN A 53 5.34 -22.22 -32.87
N GLN A 54 4.19 -21.65 -32.50
CA GLN A 54 3.83 -20.26 -32.77
C GLN A 54 3.18 -19.64 -31.52
N PRO A 55 3.58 -18.42 -31.10
CA PRO A 55 2.86 -17.70 -30.06
C PRO A 55 1.52 -17.20 -30.59
N GLY A 56 0.49 -17.22 -29.75
CA GLY A 56 -0.82 -16.67 -30.10
C GLY A 56 -1.90 -16.99 -29.07
N ASN A 57 -3.07 -16.39 -29.27
CA ASN A 57 -4.18 -16.55 -28.35
C ASN A 57 -5.02 -17.77 -28.75
N ILE A 58 -5.27 -18.65 -27.77
CA ILE A 58 -6.14 -19.82 -27.93
C ILE A 58 -7.41 -19.61 -27.08
N TYR A 59 -7.19 -19.38 -25.78
CA TYR A 59 -8.26 -19.29 -24.78
C TYR A 59 -7.82 -18.40 -23.61
N SER A 60 -8.71 -17.52 -23.14
CA SER A 60 -8.39 -16.46 -22.16
C SER A 60 -7.91 -16.97 -20.80
N ARG A 61 -8.19 -18.23 -20.44
CA ARG A 61 -7.66 -18.85 -19.22
C ARG A 61 -6.13 -18.89 -19.20
N ILE A 62 -5.48 -19.03 -20.36
CA ILE A 62 -4.02 -19.17 -20.47
C ILE A 62 -3.35 -17.93 -21.07
N MET A 63 -4.05 -17.18 -21.92
CA MET A 63 -3.54 -15.95 -22.54
C MET A 63 -4.68 -15.07 -23.05
N ASN A 64 -4.63 -13.78 -22.73
CA ASN A 64 -5.59 -12.76 -23.18
C ASN A 64 -4.83 -11.46 -23.48
N PRO A 65 -5.07 -10.73 -24.60
CA PRO A 65 -4.28 -9.56 -24.96
C PRO A 65 -4.28 -8.42 -23.93
N THR A 66 -5.38 -8.19 -23.20
CA THR A 66 -5.41 -7.19 -22.12
C THR A 66 -4.53 -7.61 -20.94
N VAL A 67 -4.54 -8.91 -20.61
CA VAL A 67 -3.70 -9.50 -19.55
C VAL A 67 -2.23 -9.52 -19.99
N ASP A 68 -1.94 -9.85 -21.25
CA ASP A 68 -0.59 -9.87 -21.83
C ASP A 68 0.06 -8.47 -21.80
N ALA A 69 -0.71 -7.41 -22.08
CA ALA A 69 -0.22 -6.04 -21.95
C ALA A 69 0.17 -5.70 -20.49
N PHE A 70 -0.62 -6.16 -19.52
CA PHE A 70 -0.31 -6.04 -18.09
C PHE A 70 0.94 -6.85 -17.71
N GLU A 71 1.01 -8.12 -18.11
CA GLU A 71 2.15 -9.01 -17.88
C GLU A 71 3.45 -8.41 -18.43
N LYS A 72 3.47 -8.02 -19.71
CA LYS A 72 4.66 -7.43 -20.34
C LYS A 72 5.08 -6.12 -19.67
N ARG A 73 4.13 -5.29 -19.25
CA ARG A 73 4.45 -4.06 -18.53
C ARG A 73 5.15 -4.37 -17.22
N VAL A 74 4.59 -5.28 -16.42
CA VAL A 74 5.20 -5.64 -15.12
C VAL A 74 6.56 -6.32 -15.31
N ALA A 75 6.71 -7.20 -16.31
CA ALA A 75 8.00 -7.82 -16.62
C ALA A 75 9.09 -6.78 -16.91
N ILE A 76 8.80 -5.79 -17.76
CA ILE A 76 9.75 -4.69 -18.05
C ILE A 76 10.04 -3.85 -16.81
N LEU A 77 9.01 -3.55 -16.00
CA LEU A 77 9.16 -2.74 -14.80
C LEU A 77 10.02 -3.42 -13.72
N GLU A 78 9.97 -4.74 -13.62
CA GLU A 78 10.78 -5.54 -12.68
C GLU A 78 12.13 -5.99 -13.26
N ASP A 79 12.41 -5.73 -14.54
CA ASP A 79 13.60 -6.25 -15.24
C ASP A 79 13.60 -7.80 -15.34
N GLY A 80 12.44 -8.36 -15.71
CA GLY A 80 12.22 -9.79 -15.94
C GLY A 80 12.02 -10.13 -17.42
N VAL A 81 12.27 -11.39 -17.78
CA VAL A 81 12.08 -11.91 -19.14
C VAL A 81 10.61 -12.16 -19.48
N GLY A 82 9.78 -12.41 -18.47
CA GLY A 82 8.35 -12.64 -18.63
C GLY A 82 7.58 -12.52 -17.33
N ALA A 83 6.27 -12.36 -17.44
CA ALA A 83 5.37 -12.36 -16.30
C ALA A 83 4.07 -13.11 -16.59
N LEU A 84 3.36 -13.48 -15.53
CA LEU A 84 2.10 -14.19 -15.57
C LEU A 84 1.09 -13.59 -14.59
N GLY A 85 -0.02 -13.07 -15.11
CA GLY A 85 -1.12 -12.50 -14.35
C GLY A 85 -2.02 -13.60 -13.80
N THR A 86 -2.34 -13.51 -12.52
CA THR A 86 -3.14 -14.52 -11.80
C THR A 86 -4.32 -13.86 -11.09
N ALA A 87 -5.30 -14.68 -10.70
CA ALA A 87 -6.53 -14.20 -10.06
C ALA A 87 -6.30 -13.47 -8.72
N SER A 88 -5.17 -13.70 -8.05
CA SER A 88 -4.80 -13.03 -6.79
C SER A 88 -3.31 -13.21 -6.47
N GLY A 89 -2.75 -12.39 -5.57
CA GLY A 89 -1.40 -12.61 -5.04
C GLY A 89 -1.22 -14.01 -4.44
N MET A 90 -2.22 -14.53 -3.73
CA MET A 90 -2.17 -15.89 -3.18
C MET A 90 -2.08 -16.96 -4.26
N ALA A 91 -2.76 -16.78 -5.39
CA ALA A 91 -2.65 -17.68 -6.54
C ALA A 91 -1.25 -17.59 -7.17
N ALA A 92 -0.67 -16.39 -7.27
CA ALA A 92 0.70 -16.20 -7.74
C ALA A 92 1.72 -16.95 -6.87
N ILE A 93 1.64 -16.82 -5.55
CA ILE A 93 2.52 -17.52 -4.60
C ILE A 93 2.32 -19.04 -4.71
N THR A 94 1.08 -19.50 -4.62
CA THR A 94 0.78 -20.95 -4.63
C THR A 94 1.30 -21.62 -5.89
N MET A 95 0.99 -21.04 -7.06
CA MET A 95 1.43 -21.62 -8.33
C MET A 95 2.94 -21.51 -8.51
N THR A 96 3.60 -20.45 -8.02
CA THR A 96 5.07 -20.35 -8.06
C THR A 96 5.71 -21.51 -7.32
N ILE A 97 5.30 -21.77 -6.08
CA ILE A 97 5.88 -22.86 -5.27
C ILE A 97 5.58 -24.22 -5.90
N MET A 98 4.32 -24.48 -6.30
CA MET A 98 3.93 -25.73 -6.96
C MET A 98 4.60 -25.93 -8.32
N ASN A 99 5.16 -24.88 -8.94
CA ASN A 99 5.86 -25.01 -10.22
C ASN A 99 7.24 -25.67 -10.05
N ILE A 100 7.83 -25.61 -8.86
CA ILE A 100 9.21 -26.05 -8.60
C ILE A 100 9.32 -27.09 -7.49
N ALA A 101 8.33 -27.20 -6.62
CA ALA A 101 8.27 -28.13 -5.50
C ALA A 101 7.07 -29.10 -5.62
N HIS A 102 7.32 -30.36 -5.29
CA HIS A 102 6.35 -31.46 -5.34
C HIS A 102 6.24 -32.15 -3.97
N SER A 103 5.36 -33.15 -3.87
CA SER A 103 5.28 -33.99 -2.68
C SER A 103 6.64 -34.62 -2.35
N GLY A 104 7.11 -34.44 -1.11
CA GLY A 104 8.43 -34.85 -0.64
C GLY A 104 9.50 -33.75 -0.72
N ASP A 105 9.20 -32.60 -1.31
CA ASP A 105 10.12 -31.46 -1.38
C ASP A 105 9.95 -30.50 -0.20
N HIS A 106 10.91 -29.58 -0.07
CA HIS A 106 11.00 -28.63 1.02
C HIS A 106 11.25 -27.21 0.51
N ILE A 107 10.78 -26.18 1.23
CA ILE A 107 11.23 -24.78 1.05
C ILE A 107 11.63 -24.16 2.39
N VAL A 108 12.55 -23.19 2.34
CA VAL A 108 12.88 -22.33 3.48
C VAL A 108 12.16 -21.01 3.28
N ALA A 109 11.50 -20.49 4.31
CA ALA A 109 10.76 -19.24 4.24
C ALA A 109 11.06 -18.34 5.44
N ALA A 110 11.01 -17.03 5.24
CA ALA A 110 11.03 -16.08 6.35
C ALA A 110 9.87 -16.36 7.33
N SER A 111 10.09 -16.13 8.62
CA SER A 111 9.04 -16.23 9.65
C SER A 111 8.10 -15.02 9.66
N HIS A 112 8.63 -13.83 9.33
CA HIS A 112 7.88 -12.58 9.19
C HIS A 112 7.34 -12.44 7.77
N LEU A 113 6.17 -13.03 7.53
CA LEU A 113 5.45 -12.97 6.25
C LEU A 113 4.04 -12.40 6.46
N TYR A 114 3.42 -12.01 5.34
CA TYR A 114 1.97 -11.87 5.29
C TYR A 114 1.29 -13.12 5.85
N GLY A 115 0.39 -12.94 6.82
CA GLY A 115 -0.28 -14.05 7.50
C GLY A 115 -1.00 -15.05 6.58
N GLY A 116 -1.50 -14.60 5.43
CA GLY A 116 -2.07 -15.51 4.42
C GLY A 116 -1.02 -16.41 3.76
N THR A 117 0.17 -15.87 3.47
CA THR A 117 1.32 -16.64 2.96
C THR A 117 1.84 -17.60 4.02
N TYR A 118 1.99 -17.13 5.26
CA TYR A 118 2.37 -17.99 6.37
C TYR A 118 1.41 -19.18 6.52
N ASN A 119 0.09 -18.93 6.51
CA ASN A 119 -0.91 -19.99 6.61
C ASN A 119 -0.94 -20.93 5.38
N LEU A 120 -0.70 -20.42 4.17
CA LEU A 120 -0.51 -21.24 2.98
C LEU A 120 0.66 -22.22 3.20
N PHE A 121 1.79 -21.72 3.70
CA PHE A 121 3.01 -22.48 3.89
C PHE A 121 2.95 -23.45 5.08
N SER A 122 2.33 -23.04 6.20
CA SER A 122 2.31 -23.86 7.42
C SER A 122 1.18 -24.89 7.44
N ILE A 123 0.04 -24.60 6.80
CA ILE A 123 -1.16 -25.46 6.86
C ILE A 123 -1.50 -26.09 5.52
N THR A 124 -1.38 -25.36 4.43
CA THR A 124 -1.94 -25.81 3.14
C THR A 124 -0.94 -26.63 2.34
N LEU A 125 0.28 -26.13 2.13
CA LEU A 125 1.32 -26.83 1.36
C LEU A 125 1.71 -28.20 1.97
N PRO A 126 1.82 -28.38 3.30
CA PRO A 126 2.13 -29.69 3.87
C PRO A 126 1.07 -30.76 3.58
N LYS A 127 -0.19 -30.37 3.36
CA LYS A 127 -1.25 -31.32 2.94
C LYS A 127 -1.04 -31.86 1.52
N TYR A 128 -0.25 -31.14 0.70
CA TYR A 128 0.18 -31.57 -0.63
C TYR A 128 1.61 -32.16 -0.61
N GLY A 129 2.16 -32.40 0.58
CA GLY A 129 3.48 -33.01 0.78
C GLY A 129 4.66 -32.06 0.58
N ILE A 130 4.45 -30.75 0.55
CA ILE A 130 5.53 -29.76 0.47
C ILE A 130 5.77 -29.22 1.89
N ASP A 131 6.93 -29.53 2.45
CA ASP A 131 7.31 -29.10 3.79
C ASP A 131 7.93 -27.70 3.78
N VAL A 132 7.77 -26.95 4.87
CA VAL A 132 8.31 -25.59 5.02
C VAL A 132 9.04 -25.44 6.35
N SER A 133 10.28 -24.93 6.32
CA SER A 133 10.97 -24.44 7.51
C SER A 133 10.91 -22.92 7.56
N PHE A 134 10.41 -22.38 8.67
CA PHE A 134 10.39 -20.94 8.92
C PHE A 134 11.64 -20.51 9.69
N VAL A 135 12.31 -19.47 9.22
CA VAL A 135 13.55 -18.94 9.81
C VAL A 135 13.48 -17.42 9.94
N ASP A 136 14.24 -16.85 10.88
CA ASP A 136 14.54 -15.43 10.83
C ASP A 136 15.47 -15.18 9.65
N ILE A 137 14.94 -14.63 8.56
CA ILE A 137 15.69 -14.39 7.33
C ILE A 137 16.74 -13.28 7.48
N THR A 138 16.73 -12.54 8.60
CA THR A 138 17.79 -11.57 8.92
C THR A 138 19.07 -12.24 9.45
N ASP A 139 19.01 -13.54 9.75
CA ASP A 139 20.16 -14.39 10.07
C ASP A 139 20.46 -15.33 8.88
N PRO A 140 21.43 -14.99 8.00
CA PRO A 140 21.79 -15.82 6.86
C PRO A 140 22.25 -17.24 7.25
N GLN A 141 22.83 -17.41 8.45
CA GLN A 141 23.25 -18.73 8.92
C GLN A 141 22.03 -19.59 9.26
N ALA A 142 20.98 -19.01 9.85
CA ALA A 142 19.73 -19.72 10.08
C ALA A 142 19.08 -20.19 8.78
N VAL A 143 19.18 -19.39 7.71
CA VAL A 143 18.73 -19.79 6.36
C VAL A 143 19.56 -20.97 5.86
N ALA A 144 20.89 -20.88 5.90
CA ALA A 144 21.80 -21.94 5.46
C ALA A 144 21.57 -23.26 6.22
N ASP A 145 21.42 -23.19 7.54
CA ASP A 145 21.20 -24.36 8.42
C ASP A 145 19.85 -25.06 8.16
N ALA A 146 18.85 -24.31 7.69
CA ALA A 146 17.53 -24.86 7.36
C ALA A 146 17.49 -25.53 5.98
N ILE A 147 18.49 -25.31 5.11
CA ILE A 147 18.54 -25.91 3.78
C ILE A 147 18.85 -27.41 3.89
N LYS A 148 17.94 -28.20 3.34
CA LYS A 148 18.00 -29.67 3.19
C LYS A 148 18.31 -30.07 1.73
N PRO A 149 18.75 -31.31 1.46
CA PRO A 149 19.00 -31.78 0.09
C PRO A 149 17.80 -31.62 -0.87
N ASN A 150 16.59 -31.83 -0.37
CA ASN A 150 15.32 -31.69 -1.10
C ASN A 150 14.73 -30.26 -1.09
N THR A 151 15.48 -29.25 -0.62
CA THR A 151 15.02 -27.85 -0.65
C THR A 151 14.97 -27.34 -2.08
N LYS A 152 13.91 -26.59 -2.41
CA LYS A 152 13.63 -26.07 -3.76
C LYS A 152 13.61 -24.56 -3.87
N ALA A 153 13.55 -23.83 -2.75
CA ALA A 153 13.60 -22.36 -2.77
C ALA A 153 13.88 -21.78 -1.37
N VAL A 154 14.37 -20.55 -1.37
CA VAL A 154 14.25 -19.61 -0.24
C VAL A 154 13.16 -18.58 -0.59
N PHE A 155 12.26 -18.30 0.34
CA PHE A 155 11.17 -17.34 0.16
C PHE A 155 11.24 -16.19 1.17
N GLY A 156 11.18 -14.95 0.68
CA GLY A 156 11.16 -13.74 1.53
C GLY A 156 10.25 -12.64 0.97
N GLU A 157 10.07 -11.58 1.76
CA GLU A 157 9.36 -10.36 1.39
C GLU A 157 10.36 -9.20 1.32
N THR A 158 10.23 -8.31 0.33
CA THR A 158 11.10 -7.12 0.22
C THR A 158 11.07 -6.27 1.49
N ILE A 159 9.87 -6.11 2.06
CA ILE A 159 9.65 -5.56 3.40
C ILE A 159 8.77 -6.55 4.15
N GLY A 160 9.33 -7.26 5.13
CA GLY A 160 8.63 -8.31 5.87
C GLY A 160 7.52 -7.79 6.77
N ASN A 161 6.47 -8.58 6.95
CA ASN A 161 5.31 -8.22 7.79
C ASN A 161 5.26 -9.10 9.05
N PRO A 162 4.99 -8.56 10.27
CA PRO A 162 4.84 -7.15 10.66
C PRO A 162 6.15 -6.48 11.08
N GLY A 163 7.30 -7.18 10.97
CA GLY A 163 8.59 -6.66 11.42
C GLY A 163 9.06 -5.40 10.69
N LEU A 164 8.62 -5.20 9.44
CA LEU A 164 9.08 -4.18 8.50
C LEU A 164 10.59 -4.21 8.25
N ASN A 165 11.21 -5.38 8.41
CA ASN A 165 12.61 -5.57 8.03
C ASN A 165 12.73 -5.60 6.51
N VAL A 166 13.76 -4.93 5.99
CA VAL A 166 14.11 -4.98 4.56
C VAL A 166 15.00 -6.19 4.34
N LEU A 167 14.69 -6.99 3.31
CA LEU A 167 15.47 -8.18 2.96
C LEU A 167 16.86 -7.79 2.50
N ASP A 168 17.89 -8.44 3.03
CA ASP A 168 19.24 -8.33 2.47
C ASP A 168 19.37 -9.24 1.25
N PHE A 169 18.99 -8.72 0.09
CA PHE A 169 18.91 -9.50 -1.15
C PHE A 169 20.24 -10.14 -1.54
N HIS A 170 21.35 -9.40 -1.46
CA HIS A 170 22.66 -9.90 -1.87
C HIS A 170 23.05 -11.12 -1.02
N THR A 171 23.05 -10.96 0.30
CA THR A 171 23.48 -12.02 1.22
C THR A 171 22.57 -13.26 1.14
N ILE A 172 21.24 -13.07 1.05
CA ILE A 172 20.30 -14.20 1.02
C ILE A 172 20.29 -14.89 -0.34
N SER A 173 20.47 -14.16 -1.44
CA SER A 173 20.63 -14.78 -2.77
C SER A 173 21.92 -15.58 -2.86
N ASP A 174 23.03 -15.09 -2.31
CA ASP A 174 24.29 -15.85 -2.22
C ASP A 174 24.07 -17.19 -1.49
N VAL A 175 23.42 -17.18 -0.31
CA VAL A 175 23.10 -18.42 0.43
C VAL A 175 22.21 -19.38 -0.36
N ALA A 176 21.20 -18.85 -1.07
CA ALA A 176 20.30 -19.67 -1.87
C ALA A 176 21.03 -20.29 -3.08
N HIS A 177 21.84 -19.49 -3.78
CA HIS A 177 22.56 -19.91 -4.98
C HIS A 177 23.72 -20.87 -4.67
N GLU A 178 24.40 -20.73 -3.53
CA GLU A 178 25.38 -21.72 -3.05
C GLU A 178 24.77 -23.12 -2.86
N ALA A 179 23.45 -23.20 -2.65
CA ALA A 179 22.68 -24.43 -2.52
C ALA A 179 21.93 -24.86 -3.80
N ASP A 180 22.20 -24.20 -4.93
CA ASP A 180 21.55 -24.41 -6.23
C ASP A 180 20.01 -24.27 -6.17
N ILE A 181 19.48 -23.32 -5.40
CA ILE A 181 18.04 -23.04 -5.29
C ILE A 181 17.75 -21.54 -5.51
N PRO A 182 16.58 -21.19 -6.07
CA PRO A 182 16.22 -19.80 -6.33
C PRO A 182 15.83 -19.06 -5.04
N LEU A 183 16.10 -17.75 -5.03
CA LEU A 183 15.46 -16.80 -4.13
C LEU A 183 14.17 -16.27 -4.77
N ILE A 184 13.04 -16.50 -4.09
CA ILE A 184 11.71 -16.00 -4.48
C ILE A 184 11.35 -14.85 -3.55
N VAL A 185 11.02 -13.69 -4.13
CA VAL A 185 10.68 -12.48 -3.37
C VAL A 185 9.26 -12.04 -3.65
N ASP A 186 8.45 -11.91 -2.60
CA ASP A 186 7.23 -11.11 -2.66
C ASP A 186 7.61 -9.61 -2.54
N ASN A 187 7.45 -8.88 -3.64
CA ASN A 187 7.78 -7.47 -3.76
C ASN A 187 6.52 -6.58 -3.66
N THR A 188 5.43 -7.07 -3.08
CA THR A 188 4.18 -6.30 -2.98
C THR A 188 4.38 -4.94 -2.31
N PHE A 189 5.20 -4.86 -1.24
CA PHE A 189 5.45 -3.63 -0.49
C PHE A 189 6.48 -2.71 -1.15
N GLY A 190 7.47 -3.28 -1.85
CA GLY A 190 8.41 -2.48 -2.63
C GLY A 190 7.72 -1.92 -3.86
N THR A 191 6.97 -2.73 -4.61
CA THR A 191 6.50 -2.40 -5.97
C THR A 191 7.69 -2.17 -6.91
N PRO A 192 7.53 -2.33 -8.23
CA PRO A 192 8.63 -2.03 -9.15
C PRO A 192 9.01 -0.54 -9.21
N ALA A 193 8.26 0.34 -8.53
CA ALA A 193 8.57 1.77 -8.45
C ALA A 193 9.52 2.14 -7.30
N VAL A 194 9.73 1.25 -6.32
CA VAL A 194 10.62 1.50 -5.16
C VAL A 194 11.76 0.48 -5.12
N CYS A 195 11.51 -0.78 -5.46
CA CYS A 195 12.55 -1.81 -5.42
C CYS A 195 12.35 -2.79 -6.58
N ARG A 196 13.44 -3.23 -7.20
CA ARG A 196 13.43 -4.27 -8.25
C ARG A 196 14.31 -5.43 -7.81
N PRO A 197 13.79 -6.40 -7.03
CA PRO A 197 14.60 -7.46 -6.43
C PRO A 197 15.40 -8.29 -7.44
N LEU A 198 14.91 -8.42 -8.68
CA LEU A 198 15.64 -9.10 -9.76
C LEU A 198 17.01 -8.46 -10.06
N GLN A 199 17.19 -7.18 -9.78
CA GLN A 199 18.46 -6.46 -9.92
C GLN A 199 19.40 -6.67 -8.72
N HIS A 200 18.92 -7.34 -7.68
CA HIS A 200 19.63 -7.57 -6.42
C HIS A 200 19.80 -9.06 -6.09
N GLY A 201 19.61 -9.95 -7.05
CA GLY A 201 19.87 -11.39 -6.91
C GLY A 201 18.64 -12.27 -6.66
N ALA A 202 17.43 -11.70 -6.62
CA ALA A 202 16.22 -12.52 -6.67
C ALA A 202 16.05 -13.15 -8.07
N ASP A 203 15.48 -14.35 -8.11
CA ASP A 203 15.26 -15.09 -9.35
C ASP A 203 13.82 -14.94 -9.84
N ILE A 204 12.87 -14.97 -8.90
CA ILE A 204 11.44 -14.86 -9.16
C ILE A 204 10.86 -13.77 -8.24
N VAL A 205 10.06 -12.87 -8.81
CA VAL A 205 9.35 -11.84 -8.07
C VAL A 205 7.84 -12.07 -8.14
N ILE A 206 7.16 -11.89 -7.02
CA ILE A 206 5.71 -12.01 -6.91
C ILE A 206 5.12 -10.69 -6.41
N HIS A 207 3.95 -10.33 -6.93
CA HIS A 207 3.14 -9.25 -6.38
C HIS A 207 1.70 -9.71 -6.13
N SER A 208 1.14 -9.25 -5.01
CA SER A 208 -0.28 -8.99 -4.93
C SER A 208 -0.57 -7.66 -5.65
N ALA A 209 -0.91 -7.75 -6.94
CA ALA A 209 -1.32 -6.60 -7.72
C ALA A 209 -2.56 -5.88 -7.16
N THR A 210 -3.33 -6.55 -6.30
CA THR A 210 -4.41 -5.99 -5.47
C THR A 210 -4.00 -4.75 -4.66
N LYS A 211 -2.74 -4.66 -4.23
CA LYS A 211 -2.24 -3.61 -3.32
C LYS A 211 -1.82 -2.38 -4.12
N TRP A 212 -0.61 -1.86 -3.95
CA TRP A 212 -0.20 -0.58 -4.56
C TRP A 212 -0.21 -0.55 -6.09
N ILE A 213 -0.01 -1.68 -6.77
CA ILE A 213 -0.17 -1.76 -8.24
C ILE A 213 -1.58 -1.31 -8.62
N GLY A 214 -2.62 -1.93 -8.05
CA GLY A 214 -4.01 -1.52 -8.23
C GLY A 214 -4.33 -0.18 -7.59
N GLY A 215 -3.93 0.04 -6.34
CA GLY A 215 -3.87 1.34 -5.65
C GLY A 215 -5.19 1.95 -5.20
N HIS A 216 -6.33 1.37 -5.57
CA HIS A 216 -7.64 2.02 -5.42
C HIS A 216 -8.69 1.17 -4.67
N GLY A 217 -8.27 0.02 -4.11
CA GLY A 217 -9.16 -0.84 -3.32
C GLY A 217 -10.27 -1.54 -4.12
N THR A 218 -10.16 -1.63 -5.45
CA THR A 218 -11.25 -2.11 -6.32
C THR A 218 -11.05 -3.50 -6.91
N THR A 219 -9.80 -3.96 -7.02
CA THR A 219 -9.45 -5.06 -7.93
C THR A 219 -8.53 -6.07 -7.26
N ILE A 220 -8.89 -7.35 -7.26
CA ILE A 220 -8.00 -8.44 -6.84
C ILE A 220 -7.22 -8.94 -8.06
N GLY A 221 -5.91 -9.10 -7.89
CA GLY A 221 -5.03 -9.69 -8.89
C GLY A 221 -3.66 -10.05 -8.30
N GLY A 222 -2.95 -10.93 -8.98
CA GLY A 222 -1.56 -11.26 -8.71
C GLY A 222 -0.74 -11.25 -9.99
N VAL A 223 0.58 -11.21 -9.84
CA VAL A 223 1.50 -11.38 -10.97
C VAL A 223 2.79 -12.04 -10.48
N VAL A 224 3.28 -13.01 -11.24
CA VAL A 224 4.60 -13.63 -11.08
C VAL A 224 5.49 -13.09 -12.18
N VAL A 225 6.72 -12.71 -11.86
CA VAL A 225 7.74 -12.26 -12.80
C VAL A 225 8.93 -13.18 -12.70
N ASP A 226 9.36 -13.68 -13.85
CA ASP A 226 10.53 -14.54 -14.01
C ASP A 226 11.73 -13.68 -14.42
N GLY A 227 12.81 -13.77 -13.66
CA GLY A 227 14.06 -13.11 -14.01
C GLY A 227 14.75 -13.73 -15.22
N GLY A 228 14.52 -15.02 -15.49
CA GLY A 228 15.16 -15.76 -16.58
C GLY A 228 16.66 -15.98 -16.42
N ARG A 229 17.20 -15.72 -15.22
CA ARG A 229 18.64 -15.78 -14.91
C ARG A 229 19.02 -17.03 -14.09
N PHE A 230 18.05 -17.67 -13.43
CA PHE A 230 18.30 -18.84 -12.61
C PHE A 230 18.55 -20.09 -13.44
N ILE A 231 19.57 -20.85 -13.07
CA ILE A 231 19.92 -22.10 -13.74
C ILE A 231 19.17 -23.26 -13.07
N TRP A 232 18.13 -23.75 -13.73
CA TRP A 232 17.36 -24.91 -13.29
C TRP A 232 18.19 -26.19 -13.46
N THR A 233 19.03 -26.56 -12.49
CA THR A 233 19.90 -27.74 -12.62
C THR A 233 19.11 -29.05 -12.64
N LYS A 234 19.62 -30.08 -13.36
CA LYS A 234 18.95 -31.39 -13.44
C LYS A 234 18.85 -32.10 -12.10
N ASP A 235 19.85 -31.92 -11.23
CA ASP A 235 19.90 -32.60 -9.93
C ASP A 235 18.86 -32.03 -8.95
N LYS A 236 18.65 -30.71 -8.96
CA LYS A 236 17.65 -30.06 -8.11
C LYS A 236 16.27 -30.01 -8.75
N PHE A 237 16.18 -29.83 -10.07
CA PHE A 237 14.94 -29.59 -10.79
C PHE A 237 14.78 -30.53 -12.00
N PRO A 238 14.75 -31.87 -11.78
CA PRO A 238 14.70 -32.85 -12.88
C PRO A 238 13.50 -32.68 -13.80
N HIS A 239 12.37 -32.19 -13.29
CA HIS A 239 11.14 -31.94 -14.06
C HIS A 239 11.25 -30.81 -15.10
N PHE A 240 12.33 -30.02 -15.09
CA PHE A 240 12.64 -29.12 -16.21
C PHE A 240 13.39 -29.84 -17.34
N HIS A 241 14.02 -30.99 -17.06
CA HIS A 241 14.90 -31.75 -17.96
C HIS A 241 14.27 -33.05 -18.47
N GLU A 242 13.10 -33.43 -17.94
CA GLU A 242 12.38 -34.63 -18.31
C GLU A 242 11.25 -34.31 -19.29
N PRO A 243 10.96 -35.19 -20.27
CA PRO A 243 9.83 -35.01 -21.17
C PRO A 243 8.50 -34.95 -20.42
N ASP A 244 7.76 -33.85 -20.57
CA ASP A 244 6.43 -33.72 -19.95
C ASP A 244 5.37 -34.49 -20.76
N PRO A 245 4.75 -35.55 -20.20
CA PRO A 245 3.67 -36.28 -20.87
C PRO A 245 2.42 -35.41 -21.12
N SER A 246 2.22 -34.32 -20.36
CA SER A 246 1.09 -33.40 -20.53
C SER A 246 1.23 -32.48 -21.75
N TYR A 247 2.42 -32.49 -22.39
CA TYR A 247 2.77 -31.61 -23.49
C TYR A 247 3.58 -32.32 -24.59
N ASN A 248 3.21 -33.57 -24.88
CA ASN A 248 3.80 -34.40 -25.96
C ASN A 248 5.34 -34.52 -25.88
N GLY A 249 5.88 -34.63 -24.66
CA GLY A 249 7.30 -34.86 -24.43
C GLY A 249 8.17 -33.60 -24.51
N LEU A 250 7.57 -32.40 -24.44
CA LEU A 250 8.32 -31.15 -24.30
C LEU A 250 9.23 -31.20 -23.06
N VAL A 251 10.47 -30.75 -23.23
CA VAL A 251 11.42 -30.53 -22.12
C VAL A 251 11.48 -29.03 -21.87
N TYR A 252 11.07 -28.58 -20.68
CA TYR A 252 10.94 -27.15 -20.38
C TYR A 252 12.26 -26.39 -20.44
N ASN A 253 13.36 -27.02 -20.08
CA ASN A 253 14.69 -26.41 -20.15
C ASN A 253 15.10 -26.04 -21.59
N ASP A 254 14.52 -26.69 -22.61
CA ASP A 254 14.77 -26.35 -24.03
C ASP A 254 14.12 -25.01 -24.44
N LEU A 255 13.24 -24.45 -23.59
CA LEU A 255 12.63 -23.12 -23.79
C LEU A 255 13.56 -21.97 -23.38
N GLY A 256 14.78 -22.27 -22.89
CA GLY A 256 15.78 -21.28 -22.49
C GLY A 256 15.33 -20.44 -21.28
N ASP A 257 15.67 -19.16 -21.30
CA ASP A 257 15.44 -18.21 -20.19
C ASP A 257 13.96 -18.09 -19.79
N MET A 258 13.02 -18.51 -20.65
CA MET A 258 11.57 -18.45 -20.40
C MET A 258 11.00 -19.75 -19.79
N ALA A 259 11.85 -20.73 -19.47
CA ALA A 259 11.44 -22.06 -19.04
C ALA A 259 10.45 -22.03 -17.86
N PHE A 260 10.76 -21.26 -16.80
CA PHE A 260 9.93 -21.21 -15.61
C PHE A 260 8.56 -20.59 -15.88
N ILE A 261 8.51 -19.39 -16.48
CA ILE A 261 7.24 -18.69 -16.70
C ILE A 261 6.33 -19.39 -17.71
N LEU A 262 6.90 -20.03 -18.74
CA LEU A 262 6.13 -20.80 -19.71
C LEU A 262 5.59 -22.09 -19.10
N LYS A 263 6.40 -22.81 -18.31
CA LYS A 263 5.93 -23.98 -17.55
C LYS A 263 4.77 -23.62 -16.63
N LEU A 264 4.89 -22.51 -15.88
CA LEU A 264 3.84 -22.00 -15.00
C LEU A 264 2.53 -21.73 -15.77
N ARG A 265 2.62 -21.12 -16.96
CA ARG A 265 1.46 -20.81 -17.82
C ARG A 265 0.79 -22.06 -18.37
N VAL A 266 1.56 -22.97 -18.95
CA VAL A 266 1.00 -24.11 -19.70
C VAL A 266 0.63 -25.30 -18.82
N GLN A 267 1.17 -25.39 -17.61
CA GLN A 267 0.77 -26.38 -16.61
C GLN A 267 -0.20 -25.78 -15.60
N LEU A 268 0.30 -25.01 -14.63
CA LEU A 268 -0.48 -24.67 -13.43
C LEU A 268 -1.60 -23.68 -13.71
N LEU A 269 -1.38 -22.63 -14.50
CA LEU A 269 -2.45 -21.72 -14.86
C LEU A 269 -3.52 -22.43 -15.70
N ARG A 270 -3.10 -23.30 -16.62
CA ARG A 270 -4.00 -24.14 -17.42
C ARG A 270 -4.84 -25.03 -16.51
N ASP A 271 -4.22 -25.75 -15.58
CA ASP A 271 -4.86 -26.86 -14.88
C ASP A 271 -5.61 -26.41 -13.62
N LEU A 272 -5.08 -25.42 -12.89
CA LEU A 272 -5.73 -24.84 -11.71
C LEU A 272 -6.70 -23.70 -12.05
N GLY A 273 -6.52 -23.05 -13.20
CA GLY A 273 -7.48 -22.07 -13.73
C GLY A 273 -7.57 -20.74 -12.97
N ALA A 274 -6.55 -20.38 -12.18
CA ALA A 274 -6.51 -19.12 -11.44
C ALA A 274 -6.16 -17.91 -12.33
N SER A 275 -6.89 -17.73 -13.44
CA SER A 275 -6.65 -16.69 -14.44
C SER A 275 -7.15 -15.31 -14.02
N LEU A 276 -6.36 -14.28 -14.29
CA LEU A 276 -6.76 -12.89 -14.13
C LEU A 276 -7.85 -12.51 -15.16
N SER A 277 -8.88 -11.77 -14.72
CA SER A 277 -9.91 -11.29 -15.65
C SER A 277 -9.38 -10.13 -16.52
N PRO A 278 -9.80 -10.00 -17.79
CA PRO A 278 -9.39 -8.88 -18.64
C PRO A 278 -9.79 -7.52 -18.06
N GLN A 279 -10.97 -7.43 -17.42
CA GLN A 279 -11.42 -6.23 -16.73
C GLN A 279 -10.50 -5.84 -15.56
N ASN A 280 -10.08 -6.82 -14.75
CA ASN A 280 -9.15 -6.58 -13.65
C ASN A 280 -7.78 -6.16 -14.18
N ALA A 281 -7.26 -6.83 -15.22
CA ALA A 281 -6.00 -6.45 -15.85
C ALA A 281 -6.04 -5.00 -16.38
N PHE A 282 -7.16 -4.58 -16.98
CA PHE A 282 -7.36 -3.19 -17.39
C PHE A 282 -7.29 -2.22 -16.20
N TYR A 283 -7.97 -2.50 -15.08
CA TYR A 283 -7.90 -1.64 -13.89
C TYR A 283 -6.50 -1.60 -13.28
N LEU A 284 -5.79 -2.73 -13.27
CA LEU A 284 -4.40 -2.79 -12.78
C LEU A 284 -3.45 -1.99 -13.68
N LEU A 285 -3.66 -1.99 -15.00
CA LEU A 285 -2.94 -1.11 -15.92
C LEU A 285 -3.16 0.38 -15.57
N GLN A 286 -4.41 0.78 -15.29
CA GLN A 286 -4.70 2.17 -14.85
C GLN A 286 -4.02 2.51 -13.52
N GLY A 287 -3.95 1.54 -12.61
CA GLY A 287 -3.18 1.68 -11.37
C GLY A 287 -1.70 1.91 -11.64
N LEU A 288 -1.06 1.10 -12.49
CA LEU A 288 0.36 1.22 -12.85
C LEU A 288 0.72 2.61 -13.38
N GLU A 289 -0.13 3.21 -14.22
CA GLU A 289 0.14 4.52 -14.83
C GLU A 289 0.40 5.65 -13.81
N THR A 290 -0.13 5.50 -12.59
CA THR A 290 0.04 6.48 -11.49
C THR A 290 0.87 5.95 -10.31
N LEU A 291 1.43 4.74 -10.42
CA LEU A 291 2.08 4.05 -9.31
C LEU A 291 3.17 4.89 -8.65
N SER A 292 4.13 5.41 -9.42
CA SER A 292 5.25 6.19 -8.86
C SER A 292 4.79 7.48 -8.16
N LEU A 293 3.77 8.16 -8.70
CA LEU A 293 3.21 9.37 -8.08
C LEU A 293 2.54 9.06 -6.75
N ARG A 294 1.76 7.98 -6.69
CA ARG A 294 1.09 7.52 -5.48
C ARG A 294 2.10 7.04 -4.44
N MET A 295 3.09 6.24 -4.84
CA MET A 295 4.14 5.75 -3.94
C MET A 295 4.91 6.89 -3.29
N HIS A 296 5.28 7.91 -4.06
CA HIS A 296 5.97 9.07 -3.51
C HIS A 296 5.19 9.75 -2.38
N ARG A 297 3.87 9.95 -2.57
CA ARG A 297 3.01 10.54 -1.53
C ARG A 297 2.81 9.58 -0.34
N HIS A 298 2.61 8.29 -0.57
CA HIS A 298 2.55 7.29 0.51
C HIS A 298 3.80 7.31 1.38
N GLN A 299 4.98 7.32 0.75
CA GLN A 299 6.29 7.32 1.43
C GLN A 299 6.51 8.63 2.22
N GLN A 300 6.17 9.78 1.64
CA GLN A 300 6.26 11.08 2.32
C GLN A 300 5.37 11.15 3.57
N ASN A 301 4.10 10.77 3.41
CA ASN A 301 3.14 10.76 4.52
C ASN A 301 3.59 9.77 5.61
N ALA A 302 4.02 8.56 5.23
CA ALA A 302 4.45 7.54 6.17
C ALA A 302 5.68 7.96 6.99
N LEU A 303 6.71 8.51 6.34
CA LEU A 303 7.91 8.99 7.04
C LEU A 303 7.58 10.12 8.03
N ALA A 304 6.77 11.09 7.61
CA ALA A 304 6.40 12.21 8.46
C ALA A 304 5.52 11.76 9.63
N LEU A 305 4.58 10.85 9.40
CA LEU A 305 3.73 10.27 10.44
C LEU A 305 4.54 9.45 11.44
N ALA A 306 5.46 8.61 10.96
CA ALA A 306 6.34 7.80 11.80
C ALA A 306 7.17 8.66 12.77
N LYS A 307 7.72 9.79 12.28
CA LYS A 307 8.47 10.75 13.12
C LYS A 307 7.59 11.38 14.20
N ARG A 308 6.37 11.80 13.87
CA ARG A 308 5.44 12.35 14.88
C ARG A 308 5.04 11.31 15.93
N LEU A 309 4.81 10.07 15.51
CA LEU A 309 4.48 8.99 16.43
C LEU A 309 5.63 8.64 17.37
N GLN A 310 6.89 8.77 16.95
CA GLN A 310 8.05 8.56 17.85
C GLN A 310 8.07 9.53 19.03
N GLU A 311 7.52 10.73 18.86
CA GLU A 311 7.48 11.77 19.90
C GLU A 311 6.19 11.73 20.73
N HIS A 312 5.22 10.86 20.39
CA HIS A 312 3.90 10.86 20.98
C HIS A 312 3.84 10.07 22.31
N PRO A 313 3.32 10.63 23.41
CA PRO A 313 3.36 9.99 24.75
C PRO A 313 2.46 8.74 24.88
N ALA A 314 1.52 8.55 23.96
CA ALA A 314 0.69 7.34 23.84
C ALA A 314 1.34 6.20 23.05
N VAL A 315 2.54 6.40 22.51
CA VAL A 315 3.22 5.45 21.64
C VAL A 315 4.52 4.99 22.30
N ASN A 316 4.66 3.68 22.51
CA ASN A 316 5.82 3.07 23.19
C ASN A 316 6.99 2.83 22.24
N TRP A 317 6.70 2.54 20.97
CA TRP A 317 7.70 2.28 19.93
C TRP A 317 7.09 2.49 18.55
N VAL A 318 7.94 2.77 17.56
CA VAL A 318 7.57 2.88 16.14
C VAL A 318 8.53 2.04 15.32
N LYS A 319 7.98 1.22 14.40
CA LYS A 319 8.72 0.51 13.37
C LYS A 319 8.38 1.13 12.01
N TYR A 320 9.40 1.69 11.37
CA TYR A 320 9.36 2.17 10.00
C TYR A 320 10.79 2.17 9.43
N PRO A 321 11.06 1.58 8.25
CA PRO A 321 12.44 1.45 7.74
C PRO A 321 13.13 2.80 7.49
N GLY A 322 12.36 3.89 7.31
CA GLY A 322 12.90 5.23 7.13
C GLY A 322 13.36 5.94 8.40
N LEU A 323 13.23 5.30 9.57
CA LEU A 323 13.76 5.82 10.83
C LEU A 323 15.18 5.28 11.03
N GLU A 324 16.13 6.14 11.39
CA GLU A 324 17.54 5.78 11.58
C GLU A 324 17.75 4.68 12.65
N ALA A 325 16.86 4.64 13.65
CA ALA A 325 16.90 3.62 14.70
C ALA A 325 16.36 2.25 14.26
N HIS A 326 15.79 2.14 13.05
CA HIS A 326 15.25 0.88 12.57
C HIS A 326 16.40 -0.09 12.19
N PRO A 327 16.36 -1.38 12.61
CA PRO A 327 17.45 -2.31 12.35
C PRO A 327 17.83 -2.46 10.87
N SER A 328 16.85 -2.37 9.97
CA SER A 328 17.06 -2.44 8.52
C SER A 328 17.22 -1.07 7.85
N HIS A 329 17.50 0.02 8.56
CA HIS A 329 17.58 1.36 7.94
C HIS A 329 18.62 1.42 6.81
N GLU A 330 19.82 0.90 7.04
CA GLU A 330 20.90 0.89 6.04
C GLU A 330 20.52 0.07 4.80
N LEU A 331 19.90 -1.10 4.98
CA LEU A 331 19.37 -1.90 3.86
C LEU A 331 18.25 -1.16 3.13
N ALA A 332 17.41 -0.42 3.85
CA ALA A 332 16.35 0.37 3.26
C ALA A 332 16.91 1.52 2.41
N VAL A 333 17.96 2.20 2.88
CA VAL A 333 18.69 3.23 2.11
C VAL A 333 19.35 2.63 0.88
N GLN A 334 19.87 1.40 0.99
CA GLN A 334 20.54 0.71 -0.12
C GLN A 334 19.58 0.24 -1.21
N TYR A 335 18.42 -0.32 -0.84
CA TYR A 335 17.56 -1.06 -1.77
C TYR A 335 16.24 -0.36 -2.13
N LEU A 336 15.80 0.67 -1.39
CA LEU A 336 14.52 1.33 -1.60
C LEU A 336 14.69 2.74 -2.19
N ASP A 337 14.15 2.94 -3.38
CA ASP A 337 14.21 4.21 -4.10
C ASP A 337 13.05 5.17 -3.74
N GLY A 338 13.38 6.45 -3.57
CA GLY A 338 12.39 7.52 -3.39
C GLY A 338 11.69 7.57 -2.03
N GLY A 339 11.97 6.63 -1.11
CA GLY A 339 11.45 6.58 0.26
C GLY A 339 11.32 5.14 0.77
N TYR A 340 10.63 4.93 1.90
CA TYR A 340 10.77 3.70 2.70
C TYR A 340 9.47 2.89 2.87
N GLY A 341 8.63 2.87 1.83
CA GLY A 341 7.31 2.23 1.84
C GLY A 341 6.21 3.05 2.55
N GLY A 342 4.99 2.53 2.51
CA GLY A 342 3.78 3.20 3.02
C GLY A 342 3.17 2.58 4.28
N ILE A 343 3.87 1.67 4.96
CA ILE A 343 3.38 1.00 6.17
C ILE A 343 4.15 1.49 7.40
N VAL A 344 3.43 1.90 8.44
CA VAL A 344 4.00 2.27 9.74
C VAL A 344 3.36 1.38 10.80
N ASN A 345 4.19 0.74 11.63
CA ASN A 345 3.73 0.00 12.79
C ASN A 345 4.13 0.75 14.06
N PHE A 346 3.26 0.77 15.07
CA PHE A 346 3.58 1.34 16.36
C PHE A 346 2.95 0.54 17.50
N GLY A 347 3.55 0.63 18.69
CA GLY A 347 3.00 0.06 19.91
C GLY A 347 2.22 1.10 20.69
N ILE A 348 0.92 0.89 20.89
CA ILE A 348 0.10 1.77 21.72
C ILE A 348 0.28 1.47 23.22
N ASP A 349 0.39 2.51 24.04
CA ASP A 349 0.35 2.33 25.49
C ASP A 349 -1.03 1.84 25.96
N GLY A 350 -1.06 0.81 26.81
CA GLY A 350 -2.29 0.15 27.26
C GLY A 350 -2.67 -1.13 26.51
N GLY A 351 -1.86 -1.57 25.54
CA GLY A 351 -1.98 -2.90 24.91
C GLY A 351 -3.31 -3.11 24.19
N VAL A 352 -3.88 -4.32 24.31
CA VAL A 352 -5.06 -4.74 23.54
C VAL A 352 -6.26 -3.83 23.74
N GLU A 353 -6.54 -3.43 24.98
CA GLU A 353 -7.73 -2.61 25.27
C GLU A 353 -7.59 -1.19 24.71
N ALA A 354 -6.41 -0.57 24.85
CA ALA A 354 -6.14 0.71 24.21
C ALA A 354 -6.18 0.59 22.68
N GLY A 355 -5.62 -0.47 22.10
CA GLY A 355 -5.69 -0.75 20.67
C GLY A 355 -7.13 -0.88 20.17
N ARG A 356 -8.01 -1.56 20.92
CA ARG A 356 -9.44 -1.65 20.60
C ARG A 356 -10.13 -0.29 20.71
N GLU A 357 -9.79 0.49 21.73
CA GLU A 357 -10.40 1.80 21.95
C GLU A 357 -9.99 2.81 20.87
N LEU A 358 -8.71 2.78 20.46
CA LEU A 358 -8.20 3.58 19.35
C LEU A 358 -9.03 3.35 18.08
N ILE A 359 -9.23 2.08 17.71
CA ILE A 359 -9.95 1.69 16.49
C ILE A 359 -11.40 2.17 16.50
N LYS A 360 -12.04 2.36 17.67
CA LYS A 360 -13.41 2.91 17.76
C LYS A 360 -13.48 4.42 17.53
N HIS A 361 -12.37 5.14 17.68
CA HIS A 361 -12.33 6.61 17.71
C HIS A 361 -11.66 7.25 16.51
N VAL A 362 -11.20 6.46 15.53
CA VAL A 362 -10.78 6.97 14.23
C VAL A 362 -12.00 7.27 13.34
N HIS A 363 -11.94 8.35 12.57
CA HIS A 363 -13.00 8.76 11.65
C HIS A 363 -12.54 8.79 10.19
N LEU A 364 -11.28 9.18 9.95
CA LEU A 364 -10.66 9.21 8.63
C LEU A 364 -10.00 7.86 8.31
N TRP A 365 -9.34 7.25 9.30
CA TRP A 365 -8.72 5.95 9.11
C TRP A 365 -9.78 4.84 9.01
N SER A 366 -9.75 4.09 7.90
CA SER A 366 -10.65 2.97 7.72
C SER A 366 -10.15 1.72 8.46
N HIS A 367 -10.95 1.20 9.39
CA HIS A 367 -10.65 -0.07 10.06
C HIS A 367 -10.92 -1.27 9.13
N VAL A 368 -9.88 -1.77 8.46
CA VAL A 368 -10.01 -2.86 7.48
C VAL A 368 -8.73 -3.68 7.34
N ALA A 369 -8.88 -4.97 7.04
CA ALA A 369 -7.76 -5.88 6.77
C ALA A 369 -7.26 -5.75 5.31
N ASN A 370 -6.77 -4.57 4.94
CA ASN A 370 -6.14 -4.29 3.65
C ASN A 370 -4.91 -3.35 3.81
N VAL A 371 -4.11 -3.20 2.75
CA VAL A 371 -2.99 -2.25 2.66
C VAL A 371 -2.88 -1.70 1.23
N GLY A 372 -2.19 -0.57 1.05
CA GLY A 372 -1.84 -0.02 -0.26
C GLY A 372 -3.00 0.55 -1.09
N ASP A 373 -4.10 0.92 -0.44
CA ASP A 373 -5.15 1.76 -1.02
C ASP A 373 -4.73 3.24 -0.97
N ALA A 374 -5.33 4.07 -1.82
CA ALA A 374 -5.22 5.52 -1.76
C ALA A 374 -5.75 6.10 -0.44
N LYS A 375 -6.70 5.41 0.22
CA LYS A 375 -7.24 5.79 1.52
C LYS A 375 -6.42 5.16 2.63
N SER A 376 -6.25 5.90 3.72
CA SER A 376 -5.54 5.48 4.91
C SER A 376 -6.31 4.40 5.68
N LEU A 377 -5.63 3.31 5.97
CA LEU A 377 -6.20 2.13 6.62
C LEU A 377 -5.49 1.84 7.94
N ILE A 378 -6.24 1.43 8.94
CA ILE A 378 -5.73 1.09 10.26
C ILE A 378 -6.23 -0.28 10.69
N ILE A 379 -5.40 -1.02 11.40
CA ILE A 379 -5.83 -2.26 12.05
C ILE A 379 -5.00 -2.54 13.30
N HIS A 380 -5.64 -3.18 14.29
CA HIS A 380 -4.98 -3.70 15.48
C HIS A 380 -4.95 -5.24 15.38
N PRO A 381 -3.83 -5.86 14.93
CA PRO A 381 -3.82 -7.27 14.52
C PRO A 381 -4.18 -8.26 15.63
N ALA A 382 -3.71 -8.03 16.86
CA ALA A 382 -3.96 -8.93 17.99
C ALA A 382 -5.46 -9.12 18.29
N SER A 383 -6.28 -8.07 18.11
CA SER A 383 -7.73 -8.16 18.32
C SER A 383 -8.54 -8.41 17.05
N THR A 384 -7.89 -8.66 15.90
CA THR A 384 -8.57 -8.84 14.60
C THR A 384 -7.95 -9.97 13.78
N THR A 385 -7.00 -9.65 12.90
CA THR A 385 -6.47 -10.56 11.88
C THR A 385 -5.75 -11.78 12.45
N HIS A 386 -5.21 -11.67 13.66
CA HIS A 386 -4.46 -12.74 14.31
C HIS A 386 -5.20 -13.32 15.53
N LEU A 387 -6.48 -12.97 15.71
CA LEU A 387 -7.32 -13.48 16.81
C LEU A 387 -7.44 -15.02 16.82
N GLN A 388 -7.24 -15.66 15.67
CA GLN A 388 -7.30 -17.12 15.52
C GLN A 388 -6.01 -17.83 15.96
N LEU A 389 -4.91 -17.10 16.12
CA LEU A 389 -3.62 -17.63 16.57
C LEU A 389 -3.56 -17.63 18.09
N ASN A 390 -2.89 -18.64 18.66
CA ASN A 390 -2.56 -18.62 20.09
C ASN A 390 -1.44 -17.60 20.39
N GLU A 391 -1.18 -17.29 21.66
CA GLU A 391 -0.20 -16.25 22.06
C GLU A 391 1.22 -16.54 21.57
N GLU A 392 1.63 -17.81 21.57
CA GLU A 392 2.95 -18.24 21.08
C GLU A 392 3.09 -17.99 19.57
N GLN A 393 2.06 -18.31 18.80
CA GLN A 393 1.98 -18.08 17.35
C GLN A 393 1.92 -16.58 17.02
N GLN A 394 1.21 -15.77 17.81
CA GLN A 394 1.22 -14.31 17.64
C GLN A 394 2.62 -13.75 17.88
N THR A 395 3.27 -14.17 18.97
CA THR A 395 4.61 -13.71 19.33
C THR A 395 5.64 -14.10 18.27
N THR A 396 5.62 -15.36 17.83
CA THR A 396 6.55 -15.89 16.81
C THR A 396 6.34 -15.29 15.42
N SER A 397 5.13 -14.82 15.12
CA SER A 397 4.84 -14.04 13.90
C SER A 397 5.10 -12.54 14.06
N GLY A 398 5.63 -12.09 15.19
CA GLY A 398 5.97 -10.69 15.45
C GLY A 398 4.78 -9.79 15.79
N VAL A 399 3.61 -10.37 16.07
CA VAL A 399 2.41 -9.64 16.49
C VAL A 399 2.39 -9.50 18.01
N THR A 400 2.59 -8.29 18.49
CA THR A 400 2.49 -7.96 19.92
C THR A 400 1.10 -7.45 20.28
N PRO A 401 0.66 -7.58 21.55
CA PRO A 401 -0.68 -7.15 21.98
C PRO A 401 -0.95 -5.65 21.86
N ASP A 402 0.08 -4.83 21.70
CA ASP A 402 0.02 -3.37 21.54
C ASP A 402 0.19 -2.91 20.07
N LEU A 403 0.43 -3.82 19.14
CA LEU A 403 0.76 -3.46 17.76
C LEU A 403 -0.45 -2.89 17.03
N VAL A 404 -0.31 -1.68 16.51
CA VAL A 404 -1.21 -1.05 15.54
C VAL A 404 -0.48 -0.88 14.23
N ARG A 405 -1.11 -1.30 13.12
CA ARG A 405 -0.59 -1.14 11.77
C ARG A 405 -1.36 -0.07 11.02
N LEU A 406 -0.61 0.85 10.42
CA LEU A 406 -1.09 1.90 9.53
C LEU A 406 -0.64 1.59 8.10
N SER A 407 -1.60 1.51 7.18
CA SER A 407 -1.35 1.67 5.75
C SER A 407 -1.64 3.11 5.40
N VAL A 408 -0.60 3.92 5.30
CA VAL A 408 -0.72 5.37 5.15
C VAL A 408 -1.11 5.71 3.71
N GLY A 409 -2.21 6.44 3.53
CA GLY A 409 -2.81 6.81 2.26
C GLY A 409 -2.26 8.11 1.66
N LEU A 410 -3.06 8.71 0.79
CA LEU A 410 -2.71 9.88 -0.03
C LEU A 410 -3.31 11.19 0.50
N GLU A 411 -4.02 11.16 1.63
CA GLU A 411 -4.65 12.32 2.24
C GLU A 411 -3.63 13.37 2.68
N ASP A 412 -4.13 14.55 3.06
CA ASP A 412 -3.31 15.57 3.71
C ASP A 412 -2.84 15.05 5.08
N LEU A 413 -1.53 15.12 5.30
CA LEU A 413 -0.88 14.58 6.50
C LEU A 413 -1.46 15.14 7.80
N GLU A 414 -1.82 16.42 7.81
CA GLU A 414 -2.37 17.07 9.01
C GLU A 414 -3.73 16.50 9.40
N ASP A 415 -4.56 16.11 8.44
CA ASP A 415 -5.86 15.52 8.70
C ASP A 415 -5.70 14.08 9.23
N LEU A 416 -4.78 13.32 8.63
CA LEU A 416 -4.43 11.96 9.09
C LEU A 416 -3.91 11.95 10.51
N TYR A 417 -2.98 12.85 10.81
CA TYR A 417 -2.39 12.94 12.14
C TYR A 417 -3.39 13.46 13.17
N ALA A 418 -4.22 14.46 12.82
CA ALA A 418 -5.22 14.99 13.75
C ALA A 418 -6.28 13.95 14.14
N ASP A 419 -6.77 13.15 13.18
CA ASP A 419 -7.70 12.05 13.47
C ASP A 419 -7.05 10.98 14.36
N LEU A 420 -5.80 10.60 14.05
CA LEU A 420 -5.06 9.62 14.84
C LEU A 420 -4.72 10.11 16.25
N GLU A 421 -4.29 11.37 16.39
CA GLU A 421 -3.99 12.02 17.67
C GLU A 421 -5.23 12.06 18.57
N ASN A 422 -6.38 12.47 18.02
CA ASN A 422 -7.64 12.45 18.74
C ASN A 422 -8.00 11.04 19.21
N ALA A 423 -7.89 10.05 18.33
CA ALA A 423 -8.19 8.66 18.68
C ALA A 423 -7.22 8.11 19.75
N LEU A 424 -5.92 8.44 19.68
CA LEU A 424 -4.92 8.08 20.68
C LEU A 424 -5.22 8.71 22.05
N ALA A 425 -5.64 9.97 22.05
CA ALA A 425 -6.03 10.68 23.27
C ALA A 425 -7.26 10.03 23.93
N HIS A 426 -8.28 9.67 23.15
CA HIS A 426 -9.43 8.91 23.66
C HIS A 426 -9.04 7.54 24.21
N ALA A 427 -8.16 6.81 23.52
CA ALA A 427 -7.76 5.47 23.90
C ALA A 427 -6.88 5.41 25.16
N THR A 428 -6.03 6.41 25.38
CA THR A 428 -4.97 6.35 26.40
C THR A 428 -5.04 7.46 27.45
N GLY A 429 -5.86 8.49 27.23
CA GLY A 429 -5.88 9.71 28.04
C GLY A 429 -4.65 10.60 27.86
N LYS A 430 -3.75 10.28 26.93
CA LYS A 430 -2.52 11.04 26.67
C LYS A 430 -2.62 11.83 25.38
N GLN A 431 -2.48 13.14 25.47
CA GLN A 431 -2.43 14.04 24.31
C GLN A 431 -1.00 14.25 23.81
N GLY A 432 -0.84 14.33 22.50
CA GLY A 432 0.41 14.71 21.87
C GLY A 432 0.66 16.21 21.91
N VAL A 433 1.81 16.63 21.40
CA VAL A 433 2.06 18.05 21.12
C VAL A 433 1.20 18.43 19.92
N ARG A 434 0.15 19.23 20.15
CA ARG A 434 -0.68 19.76 19.07
C ARG A 434 0.16 20.73 18.25
N ALA A 435 0.22 20.53 16.94
CA ALA A 435 0.78 21.55 16.06
C ALA A 435 -0.11 22.80 16.15
N ASP A 436 0.51 23.99 16.24
CA ASP A 436 -0.20 25.27 16.15
C ASP A 436 -0.90 25.34 14.79
N LYS A 437 -2.19 24.97 14.74
CA LYS A 437 -3.02 25.13 13.56
C LYS A 437 -3.13 26.62 13.26
N ASP A 438 -2.80 27.01 12.04
CA ASP A 438 -3.06 28.36 11.51
C ASP A 438 -4.56 28.50 11.22
N PHE A 439 -5.36 28.57 12.28
CA PHE A 439 -6.81 28.64 12.24
C PHE A 439 -7.32 29.84 11.45
N TYR A 440 -6.53 30.92 11.39
CA TYR A 440 -6.86 32.07 10.55
C TYR A 440 -6.86 31.70 9.06
N LYS A 441 -5.82 30.97 8.59
CA LYS A 441 -5.83 30.43 7.22
C LYS A 441 -6.95 29.44 6.98
N GLU A 442 -7.32 28.64 7.97
CA GLU A 442 -8.44 27.70 7.85
C GLU A 442 -9.77 28.42 7.64
N ALA A 443 -10.02 29.49 8.42
CA ALA A 443 -11.17 30.36 8.22
C ALA A 443 -11.18 30.96 6.81
N GLU A 444 -10.02 31.33 6.26
CA GLU A 444 -9.92 31.90 4.90
C GLU A 444 -10.19 30.91 3.75
N LYS A 445 -9.87 29.62 3.93
CA LYS A 445 -9.89 28.64 2.83
C LYS A 445 -11.27 28.41 2.22
N ALA A 446 -12.32 28.46 3.04
CA ALA A 446 -13.67 28.17 2.58
C ALA A 446 -14.71 28.93 3.42
N ALA A 447 -15.61 29.64 2.73
CA ALA A 447 -16.75 30.31 3.33
C ALA A 447 -18.04 29.47 3.30
N VAL A 448 -17.96 28.22 2.84
CA VAL A 448 -19.06 27.26 2.82
C VAL A 448 -18.66 26.07 3.67
N VAL A 449 -19.57 25.60 4.51
CA VAL A 449 -19.45 24.34 5.23
C VAL A 449 -20.47 23.36 4.65
N HIS A 450 -20.03 22.14 4.41
CA HIS A 450 -20.87 21.04 3.97
C HIS A 450 -21.21 20.20 5.21
N THR A 451 -22.47 20.23 5.63
CA THR A 451 -22.98 19.40 6.73
C THR A 451 -23.93 18.34 6.18
N GLU A 452 -24.36 17.39 7.02
CA GLU A 452 -25.37 16.39 6.64
C GLU A 452 -26.71 17.04 6.20
N GLU A 453 -27.01 18.22 6.74
CA GLU A 453 -28.21 19.00 6.41
C GLU A 453 -28.08 19.77 5.08
N GLY A 454 -26.88 19.79 4.49
CA GLY A 454 -26.57 20.45 3.23
C GLY A 454 -25.53 21.57 3.36
N PRO A 455 -25.08 22.15 2.23
CA PRO A 455 -24.11 23.23 2.25
C PRO A 455 -24.72 24.53 2.77
N ARG A 456 -24.04 25.21 3.71
CA ARG A 456 -24.38 26.57 4.14
C ARG A 456 -23.16 27.50 4.11
N ARG A 457 -23.40 28.80 3.94
CA ARG A 457 -22.35 29.80 4.15
C ARG A 457 -21.99 29.87 5.63
N LYS A 458 -20.69 29.94 5.92
CA LYS A 458 -20.19 30.19 7.26
C LYS A 458 -20.60 31.60 7.70
N GLN A 459 -20.99 31.73 8.95
CA GLN A 459 -21.44 32.97 9.57
C GLN A 459 -20.29 33.58 10.38
N LEU A 460 -20.02 34.87 10.15
CA LEU A 460 -19.02 35.63 10.89
C LEU A 460 -19.67 36.85 11.52
N VAL A 461 -19.60 36.96 12.84
CA VAL A 461 -20.12 38.10 13.60
C VAL A 461 -18.98 39.06 13.89
N THR A 462 -19.07 40.32 13.46
CA THR A 462 -18.10 41.36 13.83
C THR A 462 -18.63 42.22 14.97
N LEU A 463 -17.78 42.45 15.97
CA LEU A 463 -18.07 43.31 17.13
C LEU A 463 -17.87 44.81 16.83
N SER A 464 -17.99 45.19 15.55
CA SER A 464 -17.84 46.56 15.07
C SER A 464 -18.67 46.81 13.83
N GLU A 465 -19.18 48.04 13.71
CA GLU A 465 -19.85 48.58 12.52
C GLU A 465 -18.86 48.92 11.38
N THR A 466 -17.56 48.83 11.63
CA THR A 466 -16.54 49.22 10.64
C THR A 466 -16.43 48.18 9.53
N ALA A 467 -17.02 48.49 8.37
CA ALA A 467 -17.03 47.61 7.19
C ALA A 467 -15.63 47.20 6.70
N GLN A 468 -14.57 47.96 6.99
CA GLN A 468 -13.22 47.64 6.52
C GLN A 468 -12.69 46.32 7.10
N TYR A 469 -13.05 45.98 8.34
CA TYR A 469 -12.60 44.74 8.98
C TYR A 469 -13.19 43.48 8.35
N THR A 470 -14.38 43.58 7.75
CA THR A 470 -15.10 42.42 7.23
C THR A 470 -15.12 42.32 5.70
N LYS A 471 -14.49 43.27 4.99
CA LYS A 471 -14.40 43.27 3.51
C LYS A 471 -13.84 41.98 2.94
N LYS A 472 -12.82 41.42 3.58
CA LYS A 472 -12.19 40.15 3.16
C LYS A 472 -13.16 38.99 3.29
N TRP A 473 -13.78 38.83 4.46
CA TRP A 473 -14.77 37.78 4.76
C TRP A 473 -15.97 37.84 3.82
N ASN A 474 -16.49 39.04 3.56
CA ASN A 474 -17.54 39.25 2.55
C ASN A 474 -17.09 38.81 1.14
N ARG A 475 -15.86 39.15 0.72
CA ARG A 475 -15.32 38.80 -0.61
C ARG A 475 -15.22 37.30 -0.83
N ILE A 476 -14.78 36.54 0.18
CA ILE A 476 -14.67 35.09 0.09
C ILE A 476 -16.02 34.38 0.31
N GLY A 477 -17.07 35.12 0.68
CA GLY A 477 -18.45 34.63 0.74
C GLY A 477 -18.96 34.28 2.14
N TYR A 478 -18.37 34.76 3.24
CA TYR A 478 -18.95 34.59 4.58
C TYR A 478 -20.25 35.38 4.71
N ARG A 479 -21.24 34.86 5.44
CA ARG A 479 -22.40 35.65 5.87
C ARG A 479 -21.95 36.50 7.06
N VAL A 480 -21.59 37.75 6.77
CA VAL A 480 -21.11 38.68 7.80
C VAL A 480 -22.29 39.36 8.47
N MET A 481 -22.31 39.34 9.80
CA MET A 481 -23.31 39.99 10.64
C MET A 481 -22.61 40.96 11.58
N HIS A 482 -23.27 42.07 11.92
CA HIS A 482 -22.71 43.11 12.78
C HIS A 482 -23.44 43.09 14.13
N ALA A 483 -22.68 42.98 15.22
CA ALA A 483 -23.21 43.01 16.57
C ALA A 483 -22.27 43.78 17.49
N ALA A 484 -22.36 45.11 17.46
CA ALA A 484 -21.53 46.02 18.26
C ALA A 484 -22.12 46.34 19.65
N THR A 485 -23.26 45.74 20.04
CA THR A 485 -23.87 45.91 21.37
C THR A 485 -24.38 44.58 21.93
N PRO A 486 -24.57 44.46 23.26
CA PRO A 486 -25.13 43.25 23.88
C PRO A 486 -26.52 42.87 23.36
N GLU A 487 -27.37 43.84 23.05
CA GLU A 487 -28.71 43.60 22.48
C GLU A 487 -28.63 43.01 21.08
N ALA A 488 -27.64 43.43 20.28
CA ALA A 488 -27.41 42.89 18.95
C ALA A 488 -26.88 41.44 19.00
N LEU A 489 -26.10 41.09 20.03
CA LEU A 489 -25.66 39.71 20.26
C LEU A 489 -26.83 38.80 20.65
N GLU A 490 -27.77 39.28 21.47
CA GLU A 490 -28.96 38.52 21.84
C GLU A 490 -29.82 38.16 20.63
N ALA A 491 -29.94 39.06 19.65
CA ALA A 491 -30.69 38.79 18.43
C ALA A 491 -30.09 37.64 17.56
N LEU A 492 -28.86 37.22 17.85
CA LEU A 492 -28.12 36.19 17.11
C LEU A 492 -27.96 34.88 17.92
N SER A 493 -28.56 34.75 19.10
CA SER A 493 -28.35 33.61 20.00
C SER A 493 -28.79 32.25 19.43
N GLU A 494 -29.77 32.26 18.52
CA GLU A 494 -30.30 31.05 17.87
C GLU A 494 -29.61 30.74 16.53
N GLU A 495 -28.71 31.62 16.06
CA GLU A 495 -27.98 31.43 14.81
C GLU A 495 -26.71 30.60 15.05
N THR A 496 -26.37 29.72 14.10
CA THR A 496 -25.08 29.02 14.14
C THR A 496 -23.96 29.97 13.71
N ILE A 497 -23.11 30.37 14.66
CA ILE A 497 -21.99 31.27 14.43
C ILE A 497 -20.70 30.49 14.29
N ASP A 498 -20.03 30.58 13.14
CA ASP A 498 -18.74 29.92 12.95
C ASP A 498 -17.60 30.75 13.55
N TYR A 499 -17.60 32.07 13.32
CA TYR A 499 -16.53 32.92 13.83
C TYR A 499 -17.02 34.25 14.41
N VAL A 500 -16.33 34.72 15.44
CA VAL A 500 -16.46 36.10 15.93
C VAL A 500 -15.20 36.89 15.58
N PHE A 501 -15.36 38.03 14.93
CA PHE A 501 -14.29 38.99 14.67
C PHE A 501 -14.31 40.12 15.70
N ALA A 502 -13.23 40.26 16.46
CA ALA A 502 -13.04 41.24 17.52
C ALA A 502 -11.95 42.26 17.14
N PRO A 503 -12.31 43.49 16.74
CA PRO A 503 -11.31 44.54 16.55
C PRO A 503 -10.75 45.03 17.90
N GLN A 504 -9.66 45.78 17.84
CA GLN A 504 -9.03 46.35 19.03
C GLN A 504 -10.04 47.21 19.84
N GLY A 505 -10.11 47.01 21.15
CA GLY A 505 -11.02 47.74 22.04
C GLY A 505 -12.41 47.11 22.22
N SER A 506 -12.64 45.88 21.73
CA SER A 506 -13.91 45.16 21.89
C SER A 506 -13.85 44.04 22.95
N GLU A 507 -12.93 44.09 23.90
CA GLU A 507 -12.59 42.98 24.80
C GLU A 507 -13.77 42.61 25.72
N GLN A 508 -14.45 43.61 26.28
CA GLN A 508 -15.62 43.38 27.16
C GLN A 508 -16.80 42.76 26.40
N LEU A 509 -17.00 43.16 25.14
CA LEU A 509 -18.08 42.63 24.32
C LEU A 509 -17.75 41.22 23.79
N LEU A 510 -16.47 40.92 23.61
CA LEU A 510 -15.99 39.61 23.16
C LEU A 510 -16.31 38.50 24.17
N GLU A 511 -16.07 38.72 25.46
CA GLU A 511 -16.40 37.74 26.50
C GLU A 511 -17.90 37.39 26.48
N GLU A 512 -18.74 38.40 26.31
CA GLU A 512 -20.19 38.22 26.19
C GLU A 512 -20.59 37.52 24.89
N ALA A 513 -19.99 37.90 23.76
CA ALA A 513 -20.23 37.28 22.47
C ALA A 513 -19.88 35.79 22.47
N VAL A 514 -18.74 35.41 23.04
CA VAL A 514 -18.33 33.99 23.10
C VAL A 514 -19.27 33.18 23.99
N ARG A 515 -19.63 33.73 25.16
CA ARG A 515 -20.55 33.06 26.09
C ARG A 515 -21.93 32.83 25.45
N ARG A 516 -22.45 33.81 24.72
CA ARG A 516 -23.81 33.75 24.13
C ARG A 516 -23.85 32.97 22.82
N LEU A 517 -22.90 33.22 21.92
CA LEU A 517 -22.94 32.71 20.54
C LEU A 517 -22.21 31.39 20.36
N GLN A 518 -21.35 31.00 21.32
CA GLN A 518 -20.55 29.78 21.30
C GLN A 518 -19.88 29.52 19.93
N PRO A 519 -19.11 30.49 19.39
CA PRO A 519 -18.55 30.36 18.06
C PRO A 519 -17.49 29.26 17.99
N TYR A 520 -17.28 28.69 16.81
CA TYR A 520 -16.18 27.76 16.57
C TYR A 520 -14.80 28.41 16.77
N GLY A 521 -14.64 29.69 16.43
CA GLY A 521 -13.40 30.42 16.70
C GLY A 521 -13.55 31.94 16.81
N VAL A 522 -12.55 32.57 17.42
CA VAL A 522 -12.43 34.03 17.56
C VAL A 522 -11.22 34.52 16.76
N ILE A 523 -11.45 35.54 15.94
CA ILE A 523 -10.43 36.24 15.17
C ILE A 523 -10.30 37.65 15.75
N HIS A 524 -9.15 38.01 16.33
CA HIS A 524 -8.99 39.30 17.00
C HIS A 524 -7.83 40.14 16.44
N ARG A 525 -7.93 41.47 16.55
CA ARG A 525 -6.85 42.43 16.25
C ARG A 525 -6.43 43.18 17.50
N GLY A 526 -5.15 43.10 17.87
CA GLY A 526 -4.60 43.82 19.01
C GLY A 526 -4.92 43.13 20.34
N ASP A 527 -3.99 43.31 21.27
CA ASP A 527 -3.86 42.65 22.59
C ASP A 527 -3.63 41.12 22.56
N PRO A 528 -2.39 40.64 22.80
CA PRO A 528 -2.08 39.21 22.92
C PRO A 528 -2.69 38.55 24.17
N GLU A 529 -3.25 39.30 25.12
CA GLU A 529 -3.89 38.75 26.32
C GLU A 529 -5.36 38.34 26.10
N ILE A 530 -5.96 38.62 24.93
CA ILE A 530 -7.34 38.23 24.61
C ILE A 530 -7.52 36.71 24.73
N THR A 531 -6.53 35.92 24.33
CA THR A 531 -6.58 34.44 24.42
C THR A 531 -6.75 33.94 25.86
N ALA A 532 -6.30 34.69 26.87
CA ALA A 532 -6.46 34.32 28.28
C ALA A 532 -7.88 34.59 28.84
N ARG A 533 -8.73 35.30 28.10
CA ARG A 533 -10.08 35.72 28.52
C ARG A 533 -11.22 34.94 27.86
N ILE A 534 -10.87 33.97 27.02
CA ILE A 534 -11.81 33.13 26.26
C ILE A 534 -11.77 31.71 26.84
N PRO A 535 -12.88 30.94 26.84
CA PRO A 535 -12.86 29.57 27.33
C PRO A 535 -11.83 28.72 26.58
N ALA A 536 -11.21 27.76 27.27
CA ALA A 536 -10.12 26.94 26.70
C ALA A 536 -10.55 26.14 25.47
N GLU A 537 -11.85 25.83 25.37
CA GLU A 537 -12.48 25.16 24.24
C GLU A 537 -12.69 26.05 23.00
N THR A 538 -12.62 27.38 23.13
CA THR A 538 -12.80 28.32 22.01
C THR A 538 -11.45 28.69 21.40
N VAL A 539 -11.30 28.42 20.11
CA VAL A 539 -10.08 28.73 19.37
C VAL A 539 -9.90 30.25 19.26
N SER A 540 -8.70 30.75 19.58
CA SER A 540 -8.34 32.17 19.48
C SER A 540 -7.24 32.37 18.45
N VAL A 541 -7.40 33.34 17.54
CA VAL A 541 -6.39 33.65 16.52
C VAL A 541 -6.26 35.14 16.28
N THR A 542 -5.02 35.61 16.17
CA THR A 542 -4.74 36.99 15.80
C THR A 542 -4.79 37.18 14.29
N ASP A 543 -5.57 38.16 13.82
CA ASP A 543 -5.56 38.65 12.43
C ASP A 543 -4.27 39.47 12.21
N LYS A 544 -3.26 38.81 11.62
CA LYS A 544 -1.90 39.35 11.41
C LYS A 544 -1.82 40.44 10.34
#